data_AF-X1AL21-F1
#
_entry.id   AF-X1AL21-F1
#
_cell.length_a   1.000
_cell.length_b   1.000
_cell.length_c   1.000
_cell.angle_alpha   90.00
_cell.angle_beta   90.00
_cell.angle_gamma   90.00
#
_symmetry.space_group_name_H-M   'P 1'
#
loop_
_entity.id
_entity.type
_entity.pdbx_description
1 polymer ?
#
loop_
_entity_poly.entity_id
_entity_poly.type
_entity_poly.pdbx_seq_one_letter_code
_entity_poly.pdbx_strand_id
1 'polypeptide(L)'
;MRKANIDEIPIHPVRMVKEIYEFMDEDAILITDGGDLTVFAVESINLYKDRKPLSYLQAIGMGHLGVSVGYGIGAKLGKPDKQVIAICGDGSFMINIQDLETAVRLGLKNLIFIIG
;
A
#
# COMPACT_ATOMS: atom_id res chain seq x y z
N MET A 1 -24.86 15.51 9.67
CA MET A 1 -24.23 14.32 9.07
C MET A 1 -23.94 13.32 10.19
N ARG A 2 -24.29 12.04 10.01
CA ARG A 2 -23.95 10.97 10.96
C ARG A 2 -22.48 10.61 10.73
N LYS A 3 -21.62 10.67 11.75
CA LYS A 3 -20.24 10.17 11.64
C LYS A 3 -20.29 8.67 11.38
N ALA A 4 -19.54 8.18 10.40
CA ALA A 4 -19.39 6.75 10.17
C ALA A 4 -18.79 6.08 11.42
N ASN A 5 -19.34 4.94 11.84
CA ASN A 5 -18.80 4.17 12.95
C ASN A 5 -17.65 3.31 12.44
N ILE A 6 -16.43 3.82 12.48
CA ILE A 6 -15.26 3.16 11.85
C ILE A 6 -14.79 1.89 12.56
N ASP A 7 -15.31 1.61 13.77
CA ASP A 7 -14.98 0.42 14.56
C ASP A 7 -16.01 -0.73 14.37
N GLU A 8 -16.85 -0.64 13.33
CA GLU A 8 -17.81 -1.69 12.98
C GLU A 8 -17.18 -2.87 12.21
N ILE A 9 -17.93 -3.97 12.13
CA ILE A 9 -17.56 -5.16 11.34
C ILE A 9 -18.57 -5.27 10.19
N PRO A 10 -18.12 -5.41 8.92
CA PRO A 10 -16.73 -5.58 8.46
C PRO A 10 -15.87 -4.32 8.59
N ILE A 11 -14.54 -4.50 8.60
CA ILE A 11 -13.56 -3.41 8.83
C ILE A 11 -13.80 -2.27 7.83
N HIS A 12 -13.98 -1.06 8.34
CA HIS A 12 -14.10 0.12 7.50
C HIS A 12 -12.73 0.47 6.86
N PRO A 13 -12.63 0.73 5.53
CA PRO A 13 -11.35 0.99 4.86
C PRO A 13 -10.51 2.10 5.49
N VAL A 14 -11.15 3.20 5.91
CA VAL A 14 -10.48 4.30 6.64
C VAL A 14 -9.84 3.83 7.96
N ARG A 15 -10.47 2.89 8.68
CA ARG A 15 -9.90 2.31 9.91
C ARG A 15 -8.66 1.49 9.58
N MET A 16 -8.75 0.63 8.57
CA MET A 16 -7.62 -0.17 8.10
C MET A 16 -6.45 0.73 7.69
N VAL A 17 -6.71 1.75 6.87
CA VAL A 17 -5.69 2.71 6.43
C VAL A 17 -5.02 3.39 7.62
N LYS A 18 -5.80 3.89 8.59
CA LYS A 18 -5.25 4.48 9.82
C LYS A 18 -4.25 3.54 10.52
N GLU A 19 -4.64 2.29 10.73
CA GLU A 19 -3.78 1.32 11.43
C GLU A 19 -2.49 1.01 10.64
N ILE A 20 -2.55 0.98 9.30
CA ILE A 20 -1.35 0.84 8.45
C ILE A 20 -0.39 2.02 8.63
N TYR A 21 -0.90 3.26 8.67
CA TYR A 21 -0.08 4.45 8.90
C TYR A 21 0.52 4.49 10.31
N GLU A 22 -0.17 3.97 11.32
CA GLU A 22 0.36 3.85 12.67
C GLU A 22 1.46 2.77 12.76
N PHE A 23 1.31 1.66 12.01
CA PHE A 23 2.27 0.55 11.96
C PHE A 23 3.56 0.86 11.19
N MET A 24 3.48 1.66 10.11
CA MET A 24 4.61 1.84 9.19
C MET A 24 5.81 2.58 9.82
N ASP A 25 7.02 2.25 9.37
CA ASP A 25 8.22 3.01 9.70
C ASP A 25 8.11 4.45 9.17
N GLU A 26 8.77 5.40 9.85
CA GLU A 26 8.73 6.82 9.48
C GLU A 26 9.26 7.08 8.05
N ASP A 27 10.19 6.26 7.59
CA ASP A 27 10.80 6.37 6.26
C ASP A 27 10.43 5.22 5.30
N ALA A 28 9.43 4.42 5.65
CA ALA A 28 8.89 3.35 4.82
C ALA A 28 8.50 3.88 3.43
N ILE A 29 8.47 3.03 2.41
CA ILE A 29 7.90 3.37 1.11
C ILE A 29 6.47 2.83 1.06
N LEU A 30 5.52 3.71 0.80
CA LEU A 30 4.11 3.38 0.63
C LEU A 30 3.79 3.28 -0.86
N ILE A 31 3.08 2.24 -1.24
CA ILE A 31 2.57 2.02 -2.57
C ILE A 31 1.05 1.90 -2.47
N THR A 32 0.34 2.57 -3.36
CA THR A 32 -1.11 2.36 -3.54
C THR A 32 -1.38 1.95 -4.97
N ASP A 33 -2.16 0.89 -5.14
CA ASP A 33 -2.57 0.40 -6.45
C ASP A 33 -3.61 1.32 -7.12
N GLY A 34 -4.25 0.92 -8.22
CA GLY A 34 -5.48 1.53 -8.68
C GLY A 34 -6.70 1.07 -7.87
N GLY A 35 -7.84 1.73 -8.08
CA GLY A 35 -9.14 1.36 -7.51
C GLY A 35 -9.53 2.15 -6.26
N ASP A 36 -10.68 1.79 -5.67
CA ASP A 36 -11.32 2.57 -4.61
C ASP A 36 -10.48 2.61 -3.32
N LEU A 37 -9.75 1.53 -3.02
CA LEU A 37 -8.93 1.47 -1.81
C LEU A 37 -7.86 2.56 -1.76
N THR A 38 -7.38 2.96 -2.93
CA THR A 38 -6.39 4.02 -3.09
C THR A 38 -6.94 5.39 -2.77
N VAL A 39 -8.24 5.62 -2.98
CA VAL A 39 -8.88 6.89 -2.59
C VAL A 39 -8.79 7.05 -1.07
N PHE A 40 -9.16 6.02 -0.32
CA PHE A 40 -9.06 6.05 1.15
C PHE A 40 -7.63 6.23 1.64
N ALA A 41 -6.65 5.59 0.99
CA ALA A 41 -5.24 5.74 1.34
C ALA A 41 -4.71 7.16 1.05
N VAL A 42 -5.00 7.72 -0.13
CA VAL A 42 -4.57 9.06 -0.54
C VAL A 42 -5.21 10.15 0.31
N GLU A 43 -6.52 10.08 0.56
CA GLU A 43 -7.22 11.06 1.40
C GLU A 43 -6.69 11.06 2.84
N SER A 44 -6.16 9.93 3.28
CA SER A 44 -5.65 9.73 4.64
C SER A 44 -4.15 10.02 4.79
N ILE A 45 -3.42 10.22 3.70
CA ILE A 45 -1.94 10.16 3.70
C ILE A 45 -1.26 11.17 4.63
N ASN A 46 -1.82 12.37 4.72
CA ASN A 46 -1.30 13.45 5.57
C ASN A 46 -2.12 13.63 6.86
N LEU A 47 -3.15 12.80 7.08
CA LEU A 47 -3.97 12.88 8.29
C LEU A 47 -3.30 12.18 9.47
N TYR A 48 -2.52 11.13 9.20
CA TYR A 48 -2.02 10.23 10.24
C TYR A 48 -0.50 10.28 10.43
N LYS A 49 0.29 10.52 9.37
CA LYS A 49 1.75 10.55 9.47
C LYS A 49 2.39 11.32 8.32
N ASP A 50 3.24 12.31 8.63
CA ASP A 50 4.01 13.02 7.61
C ASP A 50 4.92 12.06 6.84
N ARG A 51 5.00 12.25 5.52
CA ARG A 51 5.73 11.37 4.60
C ARG A 51 6.98 12.04 4.07
N LYS A 52 8.11 11.34 4.12
CA LYS A 52 9.37 11.84 3.55
C LYS A 52 9.26 11.96 2.02
N PRO A 53 9.97 12.89 1.36
CA PRO A 53 10.03 12.93 -0.09
C PRO A 53 10.43 11.56 -0.68
N LEU A 54 9.87 11.22 -1.85
CA LEU A 54 10.15 9.96 -2.56
C LEU A 54 9.82 8.69 -1.74
N SER A 55 8.87 8.78 -0.81
CA SER A 55 8.40 7.64 -0.01
C SER A 55 6.99 7.17 -0.40
N TYR A 56 6.47 7.62 -1.54
CA TYR A 56 5.14 7.27 -2.02
C TYR A 56 5.17 6.98 -3.53
N LEU A 57 4.62 5.84 -3.93
CA LEU A 57 4.52 5.41 -5.32
C LEU A 57 3.06 5.09 -5.67
N GLN A 58 2.57 5.64 -6.77
CA GLN A 58 1.24 5.39 -7.29
C GLN A 58 1.24 5.64 -8.80
N ALA A 59 0.44 4.86 -9.54
CA ALA A 59 0.22 5.07 -10.96
C ALA A 59 -0.76 6.22 -11.26
N ILE A 60 -0.52 7.41 -10.69
CA ILE A 60 -1.47 8.55 -10.65
C ILE A 60 -2.00 8.94 -12.04
N GLY A 61 -1.16 8.89 -13.07
CA GLY A 61 -1.52 9.38 -14.40
C GLY A 61 -2.61 8.57 -15.13
N MET A 62 -2.70 7.26 -14.88
CA MET A 62 -3.64 6.38 -15.59
C MET A 62 -4.50 5.52 -14.65
N GLY A 63 -4.16 5.46 -13.35
CA GLY A 63 -4.92 4.69 -12.36
C GLY A 63 -4.90 3.19 -12.59
N HIS A 64 -3.86 2.64 -13.22
CA HIS A 64 -3.76 1.22 -13.54
C HIS A 64 -3.86 0.33 -12.31
N LEU A 65 -4.60 -0.77 -12.46
CA LEU A 65 -4.68 -1.86 -11.50
C LEU A 65 -3.50 -2.83 -11.69
N GLY A 66 -3.02 -3.40 -10.59
CA GLY A 66 -2.00 -4.45 -10.56
C GLY A 66 -0.58 -3.95 -10.42
N VAL A 67 -0.37 -2.68 -10.08
CA VAL A 67 0.97 -2.12 -9.96
C VAL A 67 1.66 -2.47 -8.64
N SER A 68 0.90 -2.86 -7.61
CA SER A 68 1.38 -3.10 -6.24
C SER A 68 2.57 -4.07 -6.16
N VAL A 69 2.47 -5.26 -6.77
CA VAL A 69 3.51 -6.29 -6.70
C VAL A 69 4.80 -5.82 -7.39
N GLY A 70 4.70 -5.36 -8.64
CA GLY A 70 5.85 -4.91 -9.42
C GLY A 70 6.55 -3.69 -8.80
N TYR A 71 5.78 -2.70 -8.35
CA TYR A 71 6.34 -1.54 -7.64
C TYR A 71 6.99 -1.95 -6.33
N GLY A 72 6.41 -2.91 -5.60
CA GLY A 72 6.96 -3.45 -4.36
C GLY A 72 8.34 -4.06 -4.56
N ILE A 73 8.47 -4.91 -5.57
CA ILE A 73 9.75 -5.53 -5.97
C ILE A 73 10.76 -4.46 -6.36
N GLY A 74 10.39 -3.52 -7.24
CA GLY A 74 11.27 -2.44 -7.68
C GLY A 74 11.74 -1.54 -6.53
N ALA A 75 10.83 -1.17 -5.63
CA ALA A 75 11.13 -0.37 -4.45
C ALA A 75 12.13 -1.08 -3.52
N LYS A 76 11.95 -2.38 -3.28
CA LYS A 76 12.89 -3.18 -2.48
C LYS A 76 14.25 -3.33 -3.15
N LEU A 77 14.30 -3.50 -4.46
CA LEU A 77 15.58 -3.57 -5.18
C LEU A 77 16.32 -2.22 -5.13
N GLY A 78 15.60 -1.10 -5.22
CA GLY A 78 16.20 0.25 -5.14
C GLY A 78 16.53 0.71 -3.72
N LYS A 79 15.80 0.21 -2.71
CA LYS A 79 15.94 0.56 -1.28
C LYS A 79 15.82 -0.71 -0.41
N PRO A 80 16.84 -1.57 -0.39
CA PRO A 80 16.78 -2.88 0.26
C PRO A 80 16.57 -2.81 1.77
N ASP A 81 16.99 -1.74 2.43
CA ASP A 81 16.89 -1.59 3.89
C ASP A 81 15.54 -1.03 4.36
N LYS A 82 14.76 -0.42 3.45
CA LYS A 82 13.50 0.22 3.81
C LYS A 82 12.35 -0.78 3.90
N GLN A 83 11.43 -0.56 4.83
CA GLN A 83 10.11 -1.19 4.78
C GLN A 83 9.35 -0.70 3.54
N VAL A 84 8.70 -1.62 2.82
CA VAL A 84 7.84 -1.32 1.69
C VAL A 84 6.46 -1.88 1.98
N ILE A 85 5.44 -1.03 1.95
CA ILE A 85 4.04 -1.42 2.17
C ILE A 85 3.25 -1.08 0.93
N ALA A 86 2.56 -2.05 0.36
CA ALA A 86 1.66 -1.88 -0.76
C ALA A 86 0.20 -2.14 -0.33
N ILE A 87 -0.65 -1.13 -0.51
CA ILE A 87 -2.09 -1.21 -0.30
C ILE A 87 -2.75 -1.47 -1.66
N CYS A 88 -3.53 -2.54 -1.75
CA CYS A 88 -4.16 -2.99 -3.00
C CYS A 88 -5.49 -3.67 -2.72
N GLY A 89 -6.37 -3.70 -3.72
CA GLY A 89 -7.56 -4.54 -3.69
C GLY A 89 -7.22 -5.97 -4.09
N ASP A 90 -8.07 -6.92 -3.73
CA ASP A 90 -7.95 -8.32 -4.11
C ASP A 90 -7.81 -8.51 -5.64
N GLY A 91 -8.69 -7.89 -6.41
CA GLY A 91 -8.71 -7.99 -7.87
C GLY A 91 -7.46 -7.41 -8.52
N SER A 92 -6.94 -6.27 -8.03
CA SER A 92 -5.71 -5.69 -8.58
C SER A 92 -4.48 -6.50 -8.19
N PHE A 93 -4.41 -6.98 -6.95
CA PHE A 93 -3.34 -7.85 -6.49
C PHE A 93 -3.22 -9.13 -7.33
N MET A 94 -4.36 -9.74 -7.67
CA MET A 94 -4.39 -10.98 -8.46
C MET A 94 -3.92 -10.83 -9.91
N ILE A 95 -3.84 -9.61 -10.47
CA ILE A 95 -3.36 -9.39 -11.85
C ILE A 95 -1.90 -9.85 -12.01
N ASN A 96 -1.06 -9.55 -11.01
CA ASN A 96 0.39 -9.80 -11.05
C ASN A 96 0.88 -10.60 -9.84
N ILE A 97 0.00 -11.36 -9.19
CA ILE A 97 0.33 -12.14 -7.97
C ILE A 97 1.43 -13.18 -8.22
N GLN A 98 1.57 -13.69 -9.44
CA GLN A 98 2.64 -14.62 -9.83
C GLN A 98 4.04 -14.08 -9.55
N ASP A 99 4.23 -12.75 -9.56
CA ASP A 99 5.53 -12.13 -9.32
C ASP A 99 5.94 -12.19 -7.84
N LEU A 100 5.05 -12.61 -6.93
CA LEU A 100 5.43 -12.96 -5.56
C LEU A 100 6.50 -14.07 -5.53
N GLU A 101 6.46 -15.01 -6.48
CA GLU A 101 7.55 -15.99 -6.64
C GLU A 101 8.89 -15.28 -6.81
N THR A 102 8.94 -14.25 -7.64
CA THR A 102 10.16 -13.47 -7.89
C THR A 102 10.61 -12.75 -6.62
N ALA A 103 9.68 -12.14 -5.88
CA ALA A 103 10.00 -11.48 -4.60
C ALA A 103 10.64 -12.45 -3.59
N VAL A 104 10.10 -13.68 -3.49
CA VAL A 104 10.61 -14.73 -2.61
C VAL A 104 11.96 -15.25 -3.09
N ARG A 105 12.10 -15.55 -4.39
CA ARG A 105 13.36 -16.03 -4.98
C ARG A 105 14.50 -15.02 -4.86
N LEU A 106 14.18 -13.72 -4.92
CA LEU A 106 15.14 -12.64 -4.69
C LEU A 106 15.40 -12.36 -3.20
N GLY A 107 14.70 -13.03 -2.28
CA GLY A 107 14.88 -12.87 -0.84
C GLY A 107 14.48 -11.49 -0.32
N LEU A 108 13.49 -10.83 -0.94
CA LEU A 108 13.10 -9.47 -0.59
C LEU A 108 12.34 -9.45 0.75
N LYS A 109 13.01 -8.94 1.80
CA LYS A 109 12.45 -8.84 3.15
C LYS A 109 11.74 -7.50 3.36
N ASN A 110 10.80 -7.45 4.32
CA ASN A 110 10.03 -6.25 4.67
C ASN A 110 9.28 -5.65 3.47
N LEU A 111 8.80 -6.51 2.57
CA LEU A 111 7.83 -6.18 1.52
C LEU A 111 6.47 -6.73 1.97
N ILE A 112 5.53 -5.82 2.25
CA ILE A 112 4.25 -6.14 2.90
C ILE A 112 3.12 -5.73 1.96
N PHE A 113 2.21 -6.64 1.70
CA PHE A 113 0.99 -6.39 0.93
C PHE A 113 -0.21 -6.38 1.87
N ILE A 114 -0.97 -5.29 1.85
CA ILE A 114 -2.25 -5.18 2.54
C ILE A 114 -3.35 -5.23 1.48
N ILE A 115 -4.17 -6.26 1.56
CA ILE A 115 -5.25 -6.55 0.62
C ILE A 115 -6.56 -6.21 1.32
N GLY A 116 -7.29 -5.25 0.77
CA GLY A 116 -8.59 -4.77 1.29
C GLY A 116 -9.74 -5.02 0.33
#